data_AF-A0A376W2C0-F1
#
_entry.id   AF-A0A376W2C0-F1
#
_cell.length_a   1.000
_cell.length_b   1.000
_cell.length_c   1.000
_cell.angle_alpha   90.00
_cell.angle_beta   90.00
_cell.angle_gamma   90.00
#
_symmetry.space_group_name_H-M   'P 1'
#
loop_
_entity.id
_entity.type
_entity.pdbx_description
1 polymer ?
#
loop_
_entity_poly.entity_id
_entity_poly.type
_entity_poly.pdbx_seq_one_letter_code
_entity_poly.pdbx_strand_id
1 'polypeptide(L)'
;MTYIGIDSTGVGHGVYENVKAFFPAVREFVYNPNVKNALVLKAYDIISHRRLEFDAGHTDIAQSFMAIRRATTASGNRPTYEASRSEEASHADLAWATMHALFNEPLQGESANTSNIVEIFDERTYRARRNRNCRRN
;
A
#
# COMPACT_ATOMS: atom_id res chain seq x y z
N MET A 1 -0.70 2.15 -17.90
CA MET A 1 -0.14 2.54 -16.58
C MET A 1 -0.08 4.06 -16.54
N THR A 2 -0.58 4.69 -15.47
CA THR A 2 -0.68 6.15 -15.36
C THR A 2 0.32 6.75 -14.36
N TYR A 3 0.86 5.93 -13.46
CA TYR A 3 1.77 6.37 -12.41
C TYR A 3 2.77 5.27 -12.08
N ILE A 4 4.02 5.65 -11.85
CA ILE A 4 5.10 4.77 -11.40
C ILE A 4 5.88 5.53 -10.32
N GLY A 5 6.02 4.95 -9.13
CA GLY A 5 6.82 5.49 -8.04
C GLY A 5 8.01 4.58 -7.75
N ILE A 6 9.22 5.12 -7.74
CA ILE A 6 10.47 4.36 -7.53
C ILE A 6 11.25 4.97 -6.37
N ASP A 7 11.66 4.12 -5.42
CA ASP A 7 12.68 4.49 -4.44
C ASP A 7 14.04 4.49 -5.15
N SER A 8 14.64 5.67 -5.29
CA SER A 8 15.96 5.83 -5.91
C SER A 8 17.11 5.80 -4.88
N THR A 9 16.82 5.45 -3.64
CA THR A 9 17.85 5.36 -2.59
C THR A 9 18.81 4.21 -2.88
N GLY A 10 20.11 4.52 -2.99
CA GLY A 10 21.15 3.53 -3.24
C GLY A 10 20.99 2.83 -4.59
N VAL A 11 20.80 1.51 -4.59
CA VAL A 11 20.74 0.68 -5.82
C VAL A 11 19.52 0.99 -6.70
N GLY A 12 18.45 1.56 -6.13
CA GLY A 12 17.24 1.92 -6.87
C GLY A 12 17.44 3.06 -7.89
N HIS A 13 18.51 3.85 -7.76
CA HIS A 13 18.81 4.95 -8.68
C HIS A 13 18.98 4.47 -10.13
N GLY A 14 19.66 3.34 -10.35
CA GLY A 14 19.84 2.79 -11.70
C GLY A 14 18.51 2.33 -12.33
N VAL A 15 17.58 1.82 -11.51
CA VAL A 15 16.23 1.45 -11.97
C VAL A 15 15.44 2.69 -12.34
N TYR A 16 15.51 3.75 -11.54
CA TYR A 16 14.85 5.02 -11.83
C TYR A 16 15.28 5.61 -13.18
N GLU A 17 16.59 5.67 -13.45
CA GLU A 17 17.10 6.21 -14.73
C GLU A 17 16.65 5.38 -15.94
N ASN A 18 16.67 4.05 -15.82
CA ASN A 18 16.18 3.15 -16.87
C ASN A 18 14.69 3.36 -17.14
N VAL A 19 13.87 3.51 -16.09
CA VAL A 19 12.43 3.72 -16.22
C VAL A 19 12.11 5.10 -16.78
N LYS A 20 12.85 6.13 -16.37
CA LYS A 20 12.68 7.50 -16.85
C LYS A 20 12.87 7.64 -18.36
N ALA A 21 13.74 6.81 -18.96
CA ALA A 21 13.98 6.81 -20.40
C ALA A 21 12.71 6.48 -21.22
N PHE A 22 11.83 5.59 -20.72
CA PHE A 22 10.61 5.20 -21.42
C PHE A 22 9.31 5.69 -20.76
N PHE A 23 9.36 6.13 -19.51
CA PHE A 23 8.25 6.75 -18.79
C PHE A 23 8.73 8.01 -18.04
N PRO A 24 8.86 9.16 -18.74
CA PRO A 24 9.40 10.39 -18.16
C PRO A 24 8.61 10.95 -16.97
N ALA A 25 7.34 10.56 -16.84
CA ALA A 25 6.47 10.95 -15.72
C ALA A 25 6.71 10.13 -14.43
N VAL A 26 7.73 9.25 -14.39
CA VAL A 26 8.08 8.47 -13.20
C VAL A 26 8.35 9.38 -12.01
N ARG A 27 7.75 9.05 -10.86
CA ARG A 27 7.97 9.76 -9.60
C ARG A 27 9.16 9.16 -8.87
N GLU A 28 10.17 9.99 -8.66
CA GLU A 28 11.30 9.65 -7.80
C GLU A 28 10.95 9.81 -6.31
N PHE A 29 11.31 8.83 -5.50
CA PHE A 29 11.30 8.90 -4.03
C PHE A 29 12.73 8.73 -3.52
N VAL A 30 13.24 9.74 -2.80
CA VAL A 30 14.52 9.67 -2.11
C VAL A 30 14.25 9.48 -0.62
N TYR A 31 14.49 8.28 -0.09
CA TYR A 31 14.11 7.93 1.26
C TYR A 31 14.91 8.68 2.30
N ASN A 32 14.20 9.55 3.01
CA ASN A 32 14.62 10.21 4.23
C ASN A 32 13.47 10.13 5.25
N PRO A 33 13.71 10.44 6.55
CA PRO A 33 12.67 10.34 7.56
C PRO A 33 11.38 11.09 7.23
N ASN A 34 11.45 12.25 6.55
CA ASN A 34 10.26 13.02 6.18
C ASN A 34 9.45 12.31 5.08
N VAL A 35 10.11 11.79 4.05
CA VAL A 35 9.46 11.03 2.96
C VAL A 35 8.81 9.76 3.51
N LYS A 36 9.51 9.02 4.36
CA LYS A 36 8.97 7.82 5.01
C LYS A 36 7.73 8.14 5.84
N ASN A 37 7.78 9.22 6.63
CA ASN A 37 6.64 9.66 7.41
C ASN A 37 5.45 10.05 6.54
N ALA A 38 5.68 10.81 5.46
CA ALA A 38 4.62 11.21 4.55
C ALA A 38 3.94 10.00 3.88
N LEU A 39 4.72 9.01 3.43
CA LEU A 39 4.22 7.78 2.82
C LEU A 39 3.35 6.98 3.80
N VAL A 40 3.83 6.77 5.03
CA VAL A 40 3.10 6.01 6.06
C VAL A 40 1.82 6.73 6.47
N LEU A 41 1.87 8.05 6.69
CA LEU A 41 0.69 8.83 7.06
C LEU A 41 -0.35 8.84 5.94
N LYS A 42 0.08 8.94 4.67
CA LYS A 42 -0.82 8.87 3.52
C LYS A 42 -1.48 7.50 3.40
N ALA A 43 -0.72 6.42 3.56
CA ALA A 43 -1.28 5.07 3.53
C ALA A 43 -2.23 4.83 4.72
N TYR A 44 -1.90 5.34 5.91
CA TYR A 44 -2.77 5.28 7.07
C TYR A 44 -4.10 6.01 6.82
N ASP A 45 -4.07 7.20 6.24
CA ASP A 45 -5.30 7.93 5.85
C ASP A 45 -6.18 7.08 4.92
N ILE A 46 -5.63 6.51 3.87
CA ILE A 46 -6.39 5.70 2.90
C ILE A 46 -6.98 4.44 3.55
N ILE A 47 -6.16 3.71 4.32
CA ILE A 47 -6.58 2.46 4.96
C ILE A 47 -7.64 2.72 6.03
N SER A 48 -7.45 3.75 6.86
CA SER A 48 -8.41 4.10 7.92
C SER A 48 -9.77 4.55 7.37
N HIS A 49 -9.78 5.17 6.19
CA HIS A 49 -11.00 5.51 5.44
C HIS A 49 -11.49 4.41 4.51
N ARG A 50 -10.94 3.18 4.60
CA ARG A 50 -11.35 2.01 3.80
C ARG A 50 -11.29 2.24 2.29
N ARG A 51 -10.34 3.04 1.82
CA ARG A 51 -10.13 3.35 0.39
C ARG A 51 -9.10 2.44 -0.30
N LEU A 52 -8.55 1.46 0.43
CA LEU A 52 -7.67 0.42 -0.12
C LEU A 52 -8.42 -0.92 -0.14
N GLU A 53 -8.57 -1.49 -1.33
CA GLU A 53 -9.16 -2.81 -1.56
C GLU A 53 -8.15 -3.72 -2.27
N PHE A 54 -8.09 -4.98 -1.86
CA PHE A 54 -7.31 -6.04 -2.48
C PHE A 54 -8.05 -7.36 -2.33
N ASP A 55 -7.73 -8.34 -3.18
CA ASP A 55 -8.37 -9.65 -3.15
C ASP A 55 -8.06 -10.39 -1.82
N ALA A 56 -9.06 -11.07 -1.27
CA ALA A 56 -8.98 -11.71 0.05
C ALA A 56 -7.89 -12.80 0.13
N GLY A 57 -7.46 -13.38 -0.99
CA GLY A 57 -6.33 -14.32 -1.06
C GLY A 57 -4.96 -13.66 -0.92
N HIS A 58 -4.86 -12.34 -1.06
CA HIS A 58 -3.61 -11.57 -0.96
C HIS A 58 -3.34 -11.11 0.47
N THR A 59 -3.16 -12.08 1.37
CA THR A 59 -2.86 -11.81 2.78
C THR A 59 -1.46 -11.22 2.99
N ASP A 60 -0.58 -11.38 2.01
CA ASP A 60 0.77 -10.82 1.95
C ASP A 60 0.76 -9.28 2.02
N ILE A 61 -0.21 -8.63 1.37
CA ILE A 61 -0.39 -7.17 1.46
C ILE A 61 -0.69 -6.78 2.91
N ALA A 62 -1.66 -7.42 3.57
CA ALA A 62 -1.98 -7.11 4.96
C ALA A 62 -0.79 -7.38 5.90
N GLN A 63 -0.10 -8.51 5.71
CA GLN A 63 1.08 -8.88 6.50
C GLN A 63 2.25 -7.91 6.31
N SER A 64 2.44 -7.40 5.10
CA SER A 64 3.48 -6.40 4.80
C SER A 64 3.35 -5.13 5.65
N PHE A 65 2.12 -4.61 5.78
CA PHE A 65 1.87 -3.40 6.57
C PHE A 65 2.10 -3.63 8.07
N MET A 66 1.87 -4.84 8.58
CA MET A 66 2.15 -5.20 9.98
C MET A 66 3.65 -5.24 10.29
N ALA A 67 4.51 -5.33 9.28
CA ALA A 67 5.96 -5.29 9.45
C ALA A 67 6.54 -3.86 9.59
N ILE A 68 5.73 -2.82 9.31
CA ILE A 68 6.14 -1.41 9.43
C ILE A 68 5.96 -0.94 10.88
N ARG A 69 7.03 -0.43 11.48
CA ARG A 69 7.06 -0.02 12.89
C ARG A 69 7.55 1.42 13.04
N ARG A 70 7.07 2.08 14.09
CA ARG A 70 7.58 3.39 14.50
C ARG A 70 8.97 3.21 15.10
N ALA A 71 9.91 4.01 14.64
CA ALA A 71 11.28 4.09 15.14
C ALA A 71 11.65 5.55 15.44
N THR A 72 12.82 5.76 16.02
CA THR A 72 13.37 7.10 16.28
C THR A 72 14.61 7.28 15.43
N THR A 73 14.78 8.45 14.82
CA THR A 73 16.00 8.77 14.06
C THR A 73 17.25 8.66 14.93
N ALA A 74 18.42 8.42 14.33
CA ALA A 74 19.70 8.30 15.05
C ALA A 74 20.03 9.48 15.98
N SER A 75 19.52 10.69 15.69
CA SER A 75 19.66 11.87 16.55
C SER A 75 18.65 11.94 17.72
N GLY A 76 17.81 10.94 17.91
CA GLY A 76 16.84 10.84 19.02
C GLY A 76 15.61 11.75 18.94
N ASN A 77 15.64 12.80 18.12
CA ASN A 77 14.66 13.88 18.19
C ASN A 77 13.43 13.74 17.29
N ARG A 78 13.43 12.85 16.29
CA ARG A 78 12.32 12.77 15.32
C ARG A 78 11.80 11.33 15.20
N PRO A 79 10.48 11.12 15.30
CA PRO A 79 9.90 9.82 14.97
C PRO A 79 10.03 9.56 13.46
N THR A 80 10.30 8.31 13.11
CA THR A 80 10.35 7.79 11.75
C THR A 80 9.63 6.44 11.69
N TYR A 81 9.52 5.86 10.50
CA TYR A 81 9.08 4.47 10.33
C TYR A 81 10.16 3.63 9.65
N GLU A 82 10.21 2.36 10.02
CA GLU A 82 11.10 1.36 9.43
C GLU A 82 10.43 0.00 9.32
N ALA A 83 10.93 -0.82 8.39
CA ALA A 83 10.57 -2.21 8.28
C ALA A 83 11.45 -3.07 9.21
N SER A 84 10.86 -4.06 9.88
CA SER A 84 11.63 -5.13 10.52
C SER A 84 12.54 -5.82 9.48
N ARG A 85 13.77 -6.21 9.84
CA ARG A 85 14.75 -6.89 8.96
C ARG A 85 14.84 -8.41 9.24
N SER A 86 13.74 -9.08 9.56
CA SER A 86 13.67 -10.56 9.72
C SER A 86 13.43 -11.25 8.37
N GLU A 87 13.47 -12.57 8.24
CA GLU A 87 13.12 -13.25 6.97
C GLU A 87 11.65 -12.99 6.55
N GLU A 88 10.74 -12.75 7.51
CA GLU A 88 9.40 -12.18 7.24
C GLU A 88 9.43 -10.79 6.55
N ALA A 89 10.57 -10.10 6.55
CA ALA A 89 10.75 -8.78 5.94
C ALA A 89 10.68 -8.78 4.41
N SER A 90 10.74 -9.94 3.75
CA SER A 90 10.43 -10.05 2.32
C SER A 90 9.06 -9.43 1.99
N HIS A 91 8.12 -9.44 2.94
CA HIS A 91 6.85 -8.76 2.80
C HIS A 91 6.93 -7.26 3.03
N ALA A 92 7.88 -6.72 3.80
CA ALA A 92 7.90 -5.30 4.11
C ALA A 92 8.15 -4.39 2.89
N ASP A 93 8.88 -4.89 1.88
CA ASP A 93 9.06 -4.19 0.61
C ASP A 93 7.73 -4.03 -0.16
N LEU A 94 6.81 -5.00 -0.02
CA LEU A 94 5.47 -4.91 -0.59
C LEU A 94 4.67 -3.76 0.03
N ALA A 95 4.84 -3.49 1.33
CA ALA A 95 4.20 -2.34 1.98
C ALA A 95 4.74 -1.03 1.41
N TRP A 96 6.06 -0.88 1.31
CA TRP A 96 6.68 0.32 0.74
C TRP A 96 6.30 0.56 -0.72
N ALA A 97 6.27 -0.50 -1.54
CA ALA A 97 5.79 -0.43 -2.92
C ALA A 97 4.30 -0.03 -2.99
N THR A 98 3.47 -0.58 -2.12
CA THR A 98 2.06 -0.21 -2.02
C THR A 98 1.91 1.26 -1.62
N MET A 99 2.70 1.73 -0.65
CA MET A 99 2.70 3.15 -0.24
C MET A 99 3.09 4.09 -1.39
N HIS A 100 4.03 3.71 -2.26
CA HIS A 100 4.34 4.50 -3.46
C HIS A 100 3.12 4.64 -4.37
N ALA A 101 2.38 3.55 -4.60
CA ALA A 101 1.17 3.57 -5.41
C ALA A 101 0.07 4.44 -4.76
N LEU A 102 -0.13 4.29 -3.46
CA LEU A 102 -1.09 5.05 -2.66
C LEU A 102 -0.77 6.55 -2.59
N PHE A 103 0.49 6.94 -2.73
CA PHE A 103 0.90 8.35 -2.73
C PHE A 103 0.26 9.16 -3.88
N ASN A 104 -0.12 8.50 -4.97
CA ASN A 104 -0.78 9.14 -6.11
C ASN A 104 -2.28 9.39 -5.88
N GLU A 105 -2.86 8.95 -4.76
CA GLU A 105 -4.26 9.20 -4.44
C GLU A 105 -4.46 10.65 -3.95
N PRO A 106 -5.39 11.43 -4.55
CA PRO A 106 -5.65 12.80 -4.11
C PRO A 106 -6.20 12.84 -2.67
N LEU A 107 -5.83 13.86 -1.90
CA LEU A 107 -6.27 14.02 -0.49
C LEU A 107 -7.78 14.30 -0.33
N GLN A 108 -8.50 14.61 -1.41
CA GLN A 108 -9.95 14.78 -1.41
C GLN A 108 -10.65 13.42 -1.49
N GLY A 109 -10.79 12.78 -0.33
CA GLY A 109 -11.54 11.54 -0.15
C GLY A 109 -13.05 11.80 -0.06
N GLU A 110 -13.70 12.11 -1.18
CA GLU A 110 -15.11 11.80 -1.49
C GLU A 110 -15.44 12.44 -2.84
N SER A 111 -15.35 11.66 -3.91
CA SER A 111 -16.18 11.92 -5.08
C SER A 111 -17.53 11.23 -4.82
N ALA A 112 -18.65 11.88 -5.16
CA ALA A 112 -20.02 11.44 -4.91
C ALA A 112 -20.43 10.08 -5.53
N ASN A 113 -19.47 9.28 -6.02
CA ASN A 113 -19.67 7.99 -6.69
C ASN A 113 -18.97 6.80 -6.02
N THR A 114 -18.24 6.98 -4.92
CA THR A 114 -17.49 5.87 -4.29
C THR A 114 -18.12 5.45 -2.96
N SER A 115 -19.30 4.84 -3.01
CA SER A 115 -19.86 4.10 -1.87
C SER A 115 -19.54 2.62 -2.05
N ASN A 116 -18.51 2.11 -1.35
CA ASN A 116 -18.13 0.70 -1.46
C ASN A 116 -18.59 -0.09 -0.23
N ILE A 117 -19.42 -1.09 -0.47
CA ILE A 117 -19.80 -2.12 0.50
C ILE A 117 -18.75 -3.24 0.41
N VAL A 118 -18.14 -3.59 1.54
CA VAL A 118 -17.27 -4.76 1.66
C VAL A 118 -18.14 -5.97 2.02
N GLU A 119 -18.31 -6.91 1.09
CA GLU A 119 -18.84 -8.25 1.39
C GLU A 119 -17.62 -9.20 1.53
N ILE A 120 -17.30 -9.58 2.77
CA ILE A 120 -16.31 -10.64 3.03
C ILE A 120 -16.97 -11.96 2.63
N PHE A 121 -16.53 -12.54 1.51
CA PHE A 121 -16.96 -13.86 1.09
C PHE A 121 -16.12 -14.92 1.83
N ASP A 122 -16.58 -15.33 3.01
CA ASP A 122 -16.18 -16.59 3.64
C ASP A 122 -16.85 -17.75 2.86
N GLU A 123 -16.23 -18.94 2.83
CA GLU A 123 -16.83 -20.16 2.29
C GLU A 123 -18.24 -20.42 2.87
N ARG A 124 -18.49 -19.97 4.11
CA ARG A 124 -19.79 -20.03 4.77
C ARG A 124 -20.85 -19.16 4.07
N THR A 125 -20.49 -17.95 3.63
CA THR A 125 -21.41 -17.03 2.91
C THR A 125 -21.59 -17.46 1.44
N TYR A 126 -20.57 -18.04 0.80
CA TYR A 126 -20.67 -18.59 -0.56
C TYR A 126 -21.70 -19.75 -0.65
N ARG A 127 -21.63 -20.71 0.27
CA ARG A 127 -22.57 -21.86 0.30
C ARG A 127 -24.02 -21.43 0.59
N ALA A 128 -24.22 -20.42 1.43
CA ALA A 128 -25.55 -19.89 1.77
C ALA A 128 -26.24 -19.18 0.58
N ARG A 129 -25.49 -18.67 -0.40
CA ARG A 129 -26.04 -18.00 -1.59
C ARG A 129 -26.36 -18.99 -2.72
N ARG A 130 -25.54 -20.04 -2.91
CA ARG A 130 -25.82 -21.13 -3.85
C ARG A 130 -27.15 -21.85 -3.56
N ASN A 131 -27.44 -22.09 -2.29
CA ASN A 131 -28.71 -22.71 -1.86
C ASN A 131 -29.93 -21.78 -1.98
N ARG A 132 -29.76 -20.45 -1.99
CA ARG A 132 -30.86 -19.51 -2.22
C ARG A 132 -31.24 -19.38 -3.70
N ASN A 133 -30.28 -19.52 -4.62
CA ASN A 133 -30.58 -19.56 -6.06
C ASN A 133 -31.16 -20.91 -6.52
N CYS A 134 -30.90 -22.01 -5.81
CA CYS A 134 -31.49 -23.33 -6.13
C CYS A 134 -32.95 -23.48 -5.63
N ARG A 135 -33.47 -22.56 -4.81
CA ARG A 135 -34.86 -22.55 -4.32
C ARG A 135 -35.78 -21.57 -5.08
N ARG A 136 -35.29 -20.96 -6.16
CA ARG A 136 -36.05 -20.03 -7.01
C ARG A 136 -36.40 -20.61 -8.39
N ASN A 137 -36.27 -21.93 -8.56
CA ASN A 137 -36.79 -22.66 -9.72
C ASN A 137 -37.77 -23.73 -9.24
#